data_AF-A0A0F9SCL3-F1
#
_entry.id   AF-A0A0F9SCL3-F1
#
_cell.length_a   1.000
_cell.length_b   1.000
_cell.length_c   1.000
_cell.angle_alpha   90.00
_cell.angle_beta   90.00
_cell.angle_gamma   90.00
#
_symmetry.space_group_name_H-M   'P 1'
#
loop_
_entity.id
_entity.type
_entity.pdbx_description
1 polymer ?
#
loop_
_entity_poly.entity_id
_entity_poly.type
_entity_poly.pdbx_seq_one_letter_code
_entity_poly.pdbx_strand_id
1 'polypeptide(L)' 'MVARNRRTKTAAKMSARKARRLGFKASVFKKKGGYAVSVTRK' A
#
# COMPACT_ATOMS: atom_id res chain seq x y z
N MET A 1 2.18 9.78 5.72
CA MET A 1 1.41 8.83 4.87
C MET A 1 2.08 8.80 3.50
N VAL A 2 2.65 7.67 3.05
CA VAL A 2 3.30 7.59 1.73
C VAL A 2 2.40 6.85 0.75
N ALA A 3 1.68 7.58 -0.11
CA ALA A 3 0.85 7.00 -1.16
C ALA A 3 1.69 6.67 -2.40
N ARG A 4 2.28 5.46 -2.46
CA ARG A 4 2.94 4.99 -3.69
C ARG A 4 1.90 4.44 -4.66
N ASN A 5 1.75 5.11 -5.81
CA ASN A 5 0.88 4.65 -6.89
C ASN A 5 1.36 3.31 -7.46
N ARG A 6 0.44 2.35 -7.58
CA ARG A 6 0.71 1.05 -8.22
C ARG A 6 -0.33 0.80 -9.31
N ARG A 7 0.14 0.42 -10.51
CA ARG A 7 -0.73 0.05 -11.65
C ARG A 7 -1.61 -1.17 -11.32
N THR A 8 -1.12 -2.12 -10.53
CA THR A 8 -1.81 -3.40 -10.28
C THR A 8 -2.07 -3.65 -8.79
N LYS A 9 -3.16 -4.37 -8.51
CA LYS A 9 -3.56 -4.80 -7.15
C LYS A 9 -2.48 -5.64 -6.48
N THR A 10 -1.79 -6.48 -7.25
CA THR A 10 -0.69 -7.34 -6.80
C THR A 10 0.51 -6.52 -6.31
N ALA A 11 0.94 -5.50 -7.05
CA ALA A 11 2.05 -4.64 -6.63
C ALA A 11 1.72 -3.81 -5.37
N ALA A 12 0.46 -3.37 -5.25
CA ALA A 12 -0.03 -2.69 -4.05
C ALA A 12 -0.04 -3.64 -2.84
N LYS A 13 -0.56 -4.87 -2.99
CA LYS A 13 -0.52 -5.91 -1.95
C LYS A 13 0.91 -6.25 -1.52
N MET A 14 1.84 -6.42 -2.46
CA MET A 14 3.25 -6.70 -2.17
C MET A 14 3.90 -5.58 -1.35
N SER A 15 3.61 -4.33 -1.68
CA SER A 15 4.14 -3.16 -0.95
C SER A 15 3.55 -3.07 0.46
N ALA A 16 2.23 -3.28 0.61
CA ALA A 16 1.58 -3.34 1.91
C ALA A 16 2.13 -4.49 2.77
N ARG A 17 2.40 -5.67 2.17
CA ARG A 17 3.01 -6.81 2.87
C ARG A 17 4.41 -6.49 3.38
N LYS A 18 5.25 -5.82 2.58
CA LYS A 18 6.57 -5.36 3.02
C LYS A 18 6.46 -4.36 4.17
N ALA A 19 5.55 -3.38 4.06
CA ALA A 19 5.34 -2.40 5.13
C ALA A 19 4.86 -3.04 6.44
N ARG A 20 3.95 -4.03 6.37
CA ARG A 20 3.49 -4.80 7.54
C ARG A 20 4.61 -5.61 8.19
N ARG A 21 5.50 -6.22 7.39
CA ARG A 21 6.68 -6.94 7.89
C ARG A 21 7.63 -6.04 8.68
N LEU A 22 7.70 -4.76 8.33
CA LEU A 22 8.49 -3.76 9.04
C LEU A 22 7.75 -3.18 10.27
N GLY A 23 6.59 -3.71 10.64
CA GLY A 23 5.82 -3.25 11.80
C GLY A 23 4.90 -2.06 11.54
N PHE A 24 4.80 -1.56 10.30
CA PHE A 24 3.90 -0.47 9.95
C PHE A 24 2.46 -0.95 9.71
N LYS A 25 1.47 -0.10 10.03
CA LYS A 25 0.08 -0.33 9.62
C LYS A 25 -0.03 0.02 8.13
N ALA A 26 -0.41 -0.95 7.29
CA ALA A 26 -0.57 -0.71 5.86
C ALA A 26 -1.88 -1.27 5.30
N SER A 27 -2.55 -0.47 4.47
CA SER A 27 -3.85 -0.77 3.84
C SER A 27 -3.80 -0.49 2.34
N VAL A 28 -4.51 -1.30 1.55
CA VAL A 28 -4.59 -1.15 0.08
C VAL A 28 -5.99 -0.71 -0.30
N PHE A 29 -6.11 0.31 -1.13
CA PHE A 29 -7.40 0.79 -1.65
C PHE A 29 -7.37 1.03 -3.15
N LYS A 30 -8.52 0.91 -3.80
CA LYS A 30 -8.71 1.17 -5.23
C LYS A 30 -8.92 2.68 -5.42
N LYS A 31 -8.26 3.27 -6.41
CA LYS A 31 -8.45 4.66 -6.84
C LYS A 31 -8.84 4.70 -8.32
N LYS A 32 -9.32 5.86 -8.80
CA LYS A 32 -9.80 6.05 -10.19
C LYS A 32 -8.83 5.53 -11.26
N GLY A 33 -7.52 5.64 -11.04
CA GLY A 33 -6.46 5.16 -11.93
C GLY A 33 -5.60 4.00 -11.40
N GLY A 34 -6.16 3.11 -10.57
CA GLY A 34 -5.45 1.89 -10.13
C GLY A 34 -5.53 1.63 -8.63
N TYR A 35 -4.39 1.31 -8.00
CA TYR A 35 -4.33 0.99 -6.58
C TYR A 35 -3.32 1.87 -5.85
N ALA A 36 -3.65 2.19 -4.61
CA ALA A 36 -2.76 2.92 -3.70
C ALA A 36 -2.60 2.14 -2.40
N VAL A 37 -1.48 2.41 -1.72
CA VAL A 37 -1.17 1.83 -0.41
C VAL A 37 -1.05 2.98 0.58
N SER A 38 -1.87 2.95 1.63
CA SER A 38 -1.70 3.80 2.81
C SER A 38 -0.76 3.08 3.77
N VAL A 39 0.27 3.78 4.24
CA VAL A 39 1.18 3.29 5.28
C VAL A 39 1.23 4.33 6.40
N THR A 40 0.96 3.88 7.61
CA THR A 40 0.97 4.67 8.84
C THR A 40 2.00 4.06 9.80
N ARG A 41 2.86 4.92 10.38
CA ARG A 41 3.68 4.53 11.54
C ARG A 41 2.74 4.25 12.71
N LYS A 42 3.04 3.21 13.48
CA LYS A 42 2.23 2.82 14.64
C LYS A 42 2.09 3.97 15.60
#